data_AF-A0A0W0GAL9-F1
#
_entry.id   AF-A0A0W0GAL9-F1
#
_cell.length_a   1.000
_cell.length_b   1.000
_cell.length_c   1.000
_cell.angle_alpha   90.00
_cell.angle_beta   90.00
_cell.angle_gamma   90.00
#
_symmetry.space_group_name_H-M   'P 1'
#
loop_
_entity.id
_entity.type
_entity.pdbx_description
1 polymer ?
#
loop_
_entity_poly.entity_id
_entity_poly.type
_entity_poly.pdbx_seq_one_letter_code
_entity_poly.pdbx_strand_id
1 'polypeptide(L)'
;MLEGSTRNFNPLAIFDQMKLENNLIHLETRVRLVVELADVRIIALGTLNRPRSTLTINPNAHVFLHPPGAENFDVSSTCAQGDHKIADHGVYPLGPDLPDYPGESPAAFDLTKMTHPLPARSHRNYPWYTPGGEDKRWLGSGEIEEDGLKWVGGMMILAQVIGPRTREVSEDRFIPLQDLDLVQGPNRHQFASFVWSDLWAIAPWLEERITRKIDGPGLGN
;
A
#
# COMPACT_ATOMS: atom_id res chain seq x y z
N MET A 1 -20.45 -0.84 35.64
CA MET A 1 -19.11 -0.41 36.08
C MET A 1 -18.45 0.31 34.93
N LEU A 2 -18.36 1.63 35.06
CA LEU A 2 -17.73 2.54 34.12
C LEU A 2 -16.32 2.77 34.64
N GLU A 3 -15.34 2.03 34.14
CA GLU A 3 -13.91 2.25 34.42
C GLU A 3 -13.19 2.03 33.08
N GLY A 4 -12.71 3.07 32.40
CA GLY A 4 -11.67 3.94 32.94
C GLY A 4 -10.29 3.49 32.45
N SER A 5 -10.16 3.15 31.17
CA SER A 5 -8.90 3.21 30.45
C SER A 5 -9.24 3.53 29.00
N THR A 6 -9.15 4.80 28.62
CA THR A 6 -8.88 5.18 27.23
C THR A 6 -7.55 4.52 26.89
N ARG A 7 -7.61 3.26 26.45
CA ARG A 7 -6.43 2.53 25.99
C ARG A 7 -5.86 3.38 24.87
N ASN A 8 -4.65 3.90 25.07
CA ASN A 8 -3.92 4.54 23.98
C ASN A 8 -3.94 3.56 22.80
N PHE A 9 -4.64 3.94 21.73
CA PHE A 9 -4.76 3.12 20.54
C PHE A 9 -3.35 2.99 19.95
N ASN A 10 -2.79 1.78 20.06
CA ASN A 10 -1.47 1.46 19.51
C ASN A 10 -1.67 0.48 18.35
N PRO A 11 -1.62 0.97 17.10
CA PRO A 11 -1.88 0.13 15.94
C PRO A 11 -0.84 -0.98 15.76
N LEU A 12 0.43 -0.77 16.18
CA LEU A 12 1.45 -1.82 16.10
C LEU A 12 1.12 -2.98 17.04
N ALA A 13 0.71 -2.69 18.27
CA ALA A 13 0.32 -3.73 19.23
C ALA A 13 -0.93 -4.51 18.77
N ILE A 14 -1.92 -3.81 18.19
CA ILE A 14 -3.13 -4.45 17.65
C ILE A 14 -2.76 -5.32 16.44
N PHE A 15 -1.91 -4.81 15.54
CA PHE A 15 -1.48 -5.56 14.38
C PHE A 15 -0.62 -6.76 14.75
N ASP A 16 0.23 -6.67 15.78
CA ASP A 16 0.97 -7.82 16.30
C ASP A 16 0.05 -8.90 16.89
N GLN A 17 -1.07 -8.51 17.52
CA GLN A 17 -2.10 -9.47 17.92
C GLN A 17 -2.73 -10.15 16.69
N MET A 18 -3.09 -9.39 15.65
CA MET A 18 -3.60 -9.97 14.40
C MET A 18 -2.59 -10.93 13.75
N LYS A 19 -1.29 -10.58 13.78
CA LYS A 19 -0.23 -11.46 13.30
C LYS A 19 -0.13 -12.73 14.13
N LEU A 20 -0.25 -12.64 15.46
CA LEU A 20 -0.23 -13.80 16.34
C LEU A 20 -1.38 -14.77 15.99
N GLU A 21 -2.61 -14.26 15.83
CA GLU A 21 -3.79 -15.06 15.47
C GLU A 21 -3.63 -15.76 14.10
N ASN A 22 -2.87 -15.16 13.18
CA ASN A 22 -2.60 -15.72 11.86
C ASN A 22 -1.27 -16.48 11.74
N ASN A 23 -0.54 -16.71 12.85
CA ASN A 23 0.80 -17.32 12.88
C ASN A 23 1.88 -16.55 12.08
N LEU A 24 1.72 -15.24 11.92
CA LEU A 24 2.61 -14.33 11.20
C LEU A 24 3.50 -13.49 12.12
N ILE A 25 3.52 -13.76 13.43
CA ILE A 25 4.27 -12.96 14.42
C ILE A 25 5.78 -12.90 14.14
N HIS A 26 6.33 -13.94 13.50
CA HIS A 26 7.72 -14.05 13.11
C HIS A 26 8.11 -13.14 11.93
N LEU A 27 7.13 -12.60 11.20
CA LEU A 27 7.36 -11.69 10.09
C LEU A 27 7.44 -10.25 10.61
N GLU A 28 8.20 -9.42 9.90
CA GLU A 28 8.32 -8.00 10.21
C GLU A 28 7.05 -7.24 9.80
N THR A 29 6.62 -6.30 10.66
CA THR A 29 5.50 -5.41 10.34
C THR A 29 5.98 -4.31 9.39
N ARG A 30 5.36 -4.25 8.21
CA ARG A 30 5.63 -3.24 7.18
C ARG A 30 4.51 -2.23 7.18
N VAL A 31 4.90 -0.96 7.24
CA VAL A 31 3.97 0.17 7.16
C VAL A 31 4.14 0.81 5.79
N ARG A 32 3.08 1.29 5.15
CA ARG A 32 3.15 2.06 3.90
C ARG A 32 2.25 3.28 3.98
N LEU A 33 2.71 4.40 3.43
CA LEU A 33 1.87 5.57 3.21
C LEU A 33 1.11 5.38 1.90
N VAL A 34 -0.22 5.40 1.95
CA VAL A 34 -1.09 5.22 0.77
C VAL A 34 -1.40 6.57 0.13
N VAL A 35 -1.83 7.53 0.94
CA VAL A 35 -2.10 8.88 0.44
C VAL A 35 -2.00 9.87 1.59
N GLU A 36 -1.41 11.03 1.32
CA GLU A 36 -1.48 12.18 2.21
C GLU A 36 -2.55 13.16 1.71
N LEU A 37 -3.51 13.49 2.58
CA LEU A 37 -4.53 14.51 2.39
C LEU A 37 -4.16 15.76 3.20
N ALA A 38 -4.99 16.80 3.16
CA ALA A 38 -4.72 18.04 3.90
C ALA A 38 -4.60 17.82 5.42
N ASP A 39 -5.56 17.09 6.00
CA ASP A 39 -5.72 16.94 7.45
C ASP A 39 -5.41 15.54 7.96
N VAL A 40 -5.35 14.55 7.07
CA VAL A 40 -5.13 13.14 7.41
C VAL A 40 -4.21 12.47 6.40
N ARG A 41 -3.51 11.43 6.82
CA ARG A 41 -2.82 10.51 5.92
C ARG A 41 -3.30 9.09 6.15
N ILE A 42 -3.44 8.35 5.06
CA ILE A 42 -3.87 6.96 5.11
C ILE A 42 -2.63 6.08 5.11
N ILE A 43 -2.53 5.23 6.13
CA ILE A 43 -1.42 4.29 6.31
C ILE A 43 -1.94 2.85 6.28
N ALA A 44 -1.14 1.96 5.70
CA ALA A 44 -1.40 0.53 5.65
C ALA A 44 -0.34 -0.21 6.46
N LEU A 45 -0.76 -1.14 7.32
CA LEU A 45 0.12 -2.06 8.04
C LEU A 45 -0.12 -3.47 7.51
N GLY A 46 0.94 -4.17 7.19
CA GLY A 46 0.89 -5.54 6.70
C GLY A 46 2.19 -6.30 7.01
N THR A 47 2.30 -7.51 6.48
CA THR A 47 3.54 -8.29 6.54
C THR A 47 3.93 -8.75 5.14
N LEU A 48 5.24 -8.77 4.87
CA LEU A 48 5.81 -9.24 3.62
C LEU A 48 6.52 -10.57 3.82
N ASN A 49 6.36 -11.50 2.87
CA ASN A 49 7.02 -12.81 2.90
C ASN A 49 7.29 -13.33 1.48
N ARG A 50 8.13 -14.36 1.33
CA ARG A 50 8.20 -15.22 0.13
C ARG A 50 7.30 -16.44 0.36
N PRO A 51 5.99 -16.34 0.08
CA PRO A 51 5.08 -17.43 0.36
C PRO A 51 5.43 -18.65 -0.49
N ARG A 52 5.46 -19.84 0.13
CA ARG A 52 5.56 -21.12 -0.58
C ARG A 52 4.23 -21.58 -1.18
N SER A 53 3.14 -20.89 -0.86
CA SER A 53 1.76 -21.22 -1.25
C SER A 53 0.93 -19.94 -1.40
N THR A 54 -0.04 -19.96 -2.30
CA THR A 54 -0.94 -18.82 -2.56
C THR A 54 -1.96 -18.59 -1.45
N LEU A 55 -2.15 -19.55 -0.53
CA LEU A 55 -3.19 -19.50 0.51
C LEU A 55 -3.03 -18.35 1.51
N THR A 56 -1.80 -17.91 1.76
CA THR A 56 -1.51 -16.85 2.72
C THR A 56 -1.40 -15.48 2.07
N ILE A 57 -1.46 -15.39 0.74
CA ILE A 57 -1.30 -14.16 -0.02
C ILE A 57 -2.56 -13.31 0.14
N ASN A 58 -2.37 -12.01 0.36
CA ASN A 58 -3.46 -11.05 0.31
C ASN A 58 -3.59 -10.49 -1.12
N PRO A 59 -4.59 -10.93 -1.91
CA PRO A 59 -4.71 -10.50 -3.30
C PRO A 59 -5.11 -9.02 -3.43
N ASN A 60 -5.70 -8.43 -2.38
CA ASN A 60 -6.15 -7.03 -2.40
C ASN A 60 -5.05 -6.05 -2.03
N ALA A 61 -4.04 -6.49 -1.25
CA ALA A 61 -2.98 -5.64 -0.73
C ALA A 61 -2.15 -4.99 -1.84
N HIS A 62 -1.74 -5.77 -2.85
CA HIS A 62 -0.98 -5.25 -3.98
C HIS A 62 -1.76 -4.17 -4.72
N VAL A 63 -3.01 -4.49 -5.07
CA VAL A 63 -3.89 -3.61 -5.86
C VAL A 63 -4.27 -2.34 -5.08
N PHE A 64 -4.32 -2.42 -3.75
CA PHE A 64 -4.57 -1.26 -2.90
C PHE A 64 -3.39 -0.27 -2.92
N LEU A 65 -2.17 -0.78 -2.86
CA LEU A 65 -0.95 0.04 -2.82
C LEU A 65 -0.53 0.51 -4.23
N HIS A 66 -0.76 -0.33 -5.23
CA HIS A 66 -0.45 -0.11 -6.64
C HIS A 66 -1.75 -0.08 -7.44
N PRO A 67 -2.37 1.10 -7.62
CA PRO A 67 -3.60 1.23 -8.39
C PRO A 67 -3.39 0.75 -9.83
N PRO A 68 -4.37 0.03 -10.41
CA PRO A 68 -4.29 -0.45 -11.77
C PRO A 68 -4.11 0.73 -12.75
N GLY A 69 -3.15 0.62 -13.67
CA GLY A 69 -2.86 1.66 -14.67
C GLY A 69 -1.90 2.76 -14.21
N ALA A 70 -1.47 2.78 -12.95
CA ALA A 70 -0.47 3.75 -12.46
C ALA A 70 0.98 3.27 -12.65
N GLU A 71 1.21 2.00 -13.00
CA GLU A 71 2.52 1.38 -13.26
C GLU A 71 3.09 1.70 -14.66
N ASN A 72 2.35 2.38 -15.55
CA ASN A 72 2.76 2.62 -16.95
C ASN A 72 3.72 3.80 -17.18
N PHE A 73 4.53 4.17 -16.19
CA PHE A 73 5.54 5.22 -16.35
C PHE A 73 6.95 4.69 -16.09
N ASP A 74 7.39 3.78 -16.96
CA ASP A 74 8.81 3.61 -17.27
C ASP A 74 9.36 4.91 -17.86
N VAL A 75 9.70 5.86 -16.99
CA VAL A 75 10.52 7.02 -17.34
C VAL A 75 11.94 6.75 -16.85
N SER A 76 12.62 5.81 -17.50
CA SER A 76 14.07 5.82 -17.76
C SER A 76 14.53 4.46 -18.32
N SER A 77 15.45 4.30 -19.27
CA SER A 77 16.24 5.23 -20.08
C SER A 77 17.16 4.39 -20.96
N THR A 78 16.95 4.37 -22.27
CA THR A 78 18.06 4.47 -23.24
C THR A 78 17.58 5.27 -24.43
N CYS A 79 17.68 6.59 -24.31
CA CYS A 79 18.00 7.43 -25.46
C CYS A 79 19.44 7.10 -25.89
N ALA A 80 19.59 6.11 -26.75
CA ALA A 80 20.78 5.92 -27.58
C ALA A 80 20.29 5.78 -29.02
N GLN A 81 20.78 6.68 -29.87
CA GLN A 81 20.62 6.64 -31.32
C GLN A 81 20.95 5.26 -31.87
N GLY A 82 20.17 4.78 -32.84
CA GLY A 82 20.52 3.59 -33.60
C GLY A 82 19.33 2.95 -34.28
N ASP A 83 18.93 3.53 -35.41
CA ASP A 83 18.25 2.83 -36.49
C ASP A 83 18.98 1.52 -36.79
N HIS A 84 18.41 0.35 -36.48
CA HIS A 84 18.69 -0.93 -37.14
C HIS A 84 17.58 -1.97 -36.85
N LYS A 85 16.84 -2.30 -37.90
CA LYS A 85 16.03 -3.53 -38.01
C LYS A 85 16.94 -4.74 -37.90
N ILE A 86 16.79 -5.57 -36.86
CA ILE A 86 17.18 -6.98 -36.90
C ILE A 86 16.12 -7.79 -36.14
N ALA A 87 15.33 -8.54 -36.89
CA ALA A 87 14.65 -9.72 -36.38
C ALA A 87 15.70 -10.83 -36.28
N ASP A 88 15.92 -11.41 -35.10
CA ASP A 88 16.46 -12.77 -35.00
C ASP A 88 16.29 -13.35 -33.59
N HIS A 89 16.27 -14.67 -33.57
CA HIS A 89 15.65 -15.61 -32.66
C HIS A 89 16.35 -15.76 -31.30
N GLY A 90 15.53 -15.74 -30.23
CA GLY A 90 15.89 -16.22 -28.90
C GLY A 90 14.84 -17.22 -28.41
N VAL A 91 15.07 -18.49 -28.73
CA VAL A 91 14.22 -19.64 -28.39
C VAL A 91 14.21 -19.86 -26.87
N TYR A 92 13.04 -19.73 -26.22
CA TYR A 92 12.81 -20.33 -24.91
C TYR A 92 12.02 -21.64 -25.10
N PRO A 93 12.51 -22.77 -24.54
CA PRO A 93 11.82 -24.05 -24.68
C PRO A 93 10.50 -24.02 -23.92
N LEU A 94 9.44 -24.37 -24.64
CA LEU A 94 8.10 -24.68 -24.15
C LEU A 94 8.20 -25.79 -23.08
N GLY A 95 8.07 -25.40 -21.81
CA GLY A 95 7.73 -26.33 -20.73
C GLY A 95 6.22 -26.60 -20.76
N PRO A 96 5.77 -27.85 -20.52
CA PRO A 96 4.37 -28.21 -20.65
C PRO A 96 3.56 -27.77 -19.42
N ASP A 97 2.38 -27.22 -19.69
CA ASP A 97 1.20 -27.14 -18.82
C ASP A 97 1.36 -26.43 -17.46
N LEU A 98 1.53 -25.11 -17.49
CA LEU A 98 0.90 -24.25 -16.49
C LEU A 98 -0.52 -23.94 -16.99
N PRO A 99 -1.58 -24.07 -16.17
CA PRO A 99 -2.91 -23.67 -16.61
C PRO A 99 -2.87 -22.19 -17.00
N ASP A 100 -3.27 -21.90 -18.23
CA ASP A 100 -3.66 -20.58 -18.71
C ASP A 100 -4.63 -19.97 -17.70
N TYR A 101 -4.11 -19.22 -16.73
CA TYR A 101 -4.89 -18.15 -16.15
C TYR A 101 -5.00 -17.15 -17.29
N PRO A 102 -6.21 -16.84 -17.80
CA PRO A 102 -6.36 -15.74 -18.72
C PRO A 102 -5.74 -14.53 -18.03
N GLY A 103 -4.61 -14.07 -18.57
CA GLY A 103 -4.07 -12.76 -18.28
C GLY A 103 -5.06 -11.77 -18.85
N GLU A 104 -6.20 -11.61 -18.16
CA GLU A 104 -7.05 -10.45 -18.32
C GLU A 104 -6.13 -9.27 -18.05
N SER A 105 -5.72 -8.61 -19.15
CA SER A 105 -5.20 -7.26 -19.05
C SER A 105 -6.18 -6.51 -18.16
N PRO A 106 -5.72 -5.95 -17.02
CA PRO A 106 -6.64 -5.33 -16.08
C PRO A 106 -7.47 -4.34 -16.89
N ALA A 107 -8.81 -4.47 -16.79
CA ALA A 107 -9.73 -3.54 -17.44
C ALA A 107 -9.18 -2.14 -17.19
N ALA A 108 -9.02 -1.34 -18.25
CA ALA A 108 -8.54 0.02 -18.13
C ALA A 108 -9.52 0.75 -17.22
N PHE A 109 -9.19 0.85 -15.93
CA PHE A 109 -10.02 1.55 -14.97
C PHE A 109 -9.94 3.02 -15.37
N ASP A 110 -11.09 3.61 -15.70
CA ASP A 110 -11.22 5.05 -15.88
C ASP A 110 -11.17 5.70 -14.49
N LEU A 111 -9.96 5.69 -13.91
CA LEU A 111 -9.72 6.27 -12.60
C LEU A 111 -9.87 7.78 -12.73
N THR A 112 -10.80 8.36 -11.99
CA THR A 112 -10.91 9.82 -11.93
C THR A 112 -10.04 10.35 -10.80
N LYS A 113 -9.43 11.52 -11.01
CA LYS A 113 -8.62 12.19 -9.99
C LYS A 113 -9.46 12.43 -8.73
N MET A 114 -8.90 12.14 -7.55
CA MET A 114 -9.56 12.48 -6.29
C MET A 114 -9.63 14.00 -6.12
N THR A 115 -10.85 14.54 -6.06
CA THR A 115 -11.13 15.97 -5.90
C THR A 115 -11.52 16.34 -4.47
N HIS A 116 -12.10 15.41 -3.71
CA HIS A 116 -12.55 15.63 -2.34
C HIS A 116 -12.36 14.37 -1.48
N PRO A 117 -11.57 14.42 -0.40
CA PRO A 117 -10.68 15.53 0.01
C PRO A 117 -9.52 15.75 -0.98
N LEU A 118 -9.01 16.97 -1.05
CA LEU A 118 -7.89 17.30 -1.94
C LEU A 118 -6.60 16.64 -1.43
N PRO A 119 -5.89 15.87 -2.27
CA PRO A 119 -4.58 15.34 -1.90
C PRO A 119 -3.60 16.45 -1.56
N ALA A 120 -2.67 16.17 -0.64
CA ALA A 120 -1.53 17.03 -0.38
C ALA A 120 -0.66 17.17 -1.64
N ARG A 121 0.21 18.18 -1.69
CA ARG A 121 1.09 18.43 -2.85
C ARG A 121 1.93 17.21 -3.23
N SER A 122 2.38 16.44 -2.23
CA SER A 122 3.13 15.18 -2.38
C SER A 122 2.36 14.09 -3.13
N HIS A 123 1.02 14.12 -3.11
CA HIS A 123 0.13 13.14 -3.74
C HIS A 123 -0.87 13.83 -4.68
N ARG A 124 -0.54 15.00 -5.23
CA ARG A 124 -1.48 15.83 -6.02
C ARG A 124 -2.07 15.12 -7.23
N ASN A 125 -1.43 14.06 -7.72
CA ASN A 125 -1.89 13.24 -8.85
C ASN A 125 -2.52 11.92 -8.39
N TYR A 126 -2.84 11.73 -7.11
CA TYR A 126 -3.48 10.51 -6.63
C TYR A 126 -4.77 10.19 -7.44
N PRO A 127 -4.98 8.94 -7.89
CA PRO A 127 -4.22 7.73 -7.54
C PRO A 127 -2.90 7.52 -8.30
N TRP A 128 -2.64 8.28 -9.37
CA TRP A 128 -1.42 8.20 -10.18
C TRP A 128 -0.16 8.71 -9.47
N TYR A 129 0.99 8.40 -10.08
CA TYR A 129 2.30 8.86 -9.65
C TYR A 129 2.38 10.39 -9.56
N THR A 130 2.88 10.88 -8.43
CA THR A 130 3.26 12.29 -8.27
C THR A 130 4.78 12.45 -8.34
N PRO A 131 5.32 13.10 -9.39
CA PRO A 131 6.75 13.41 -9.46
C PRO A 131 7.19 14.34 -8.32
N GLY A 132 8.36 14.07 -7.73
CA GLY A 132 8.93 14.88 -6.64
C GLY A 132 9.55 14.09 -5.49
N GLY A 133 9.47 12.76 -5.51
CA GLY A 133 10.13 11.89 -4.52
C GLY A 133 9.44 11.80 -3.15
N GLU A 134 8.38 12.58 -2.94
CA GLU A 134 7.58 12.54 -1.71
C GLU A 134 6.46 11.49 -1.75
N ASP A 135 6.03 11.06 -2.94
CA ASP A 135 5.11 9.93 -3.13
C ASP A 135 5.87 8.61 -2.94
N LYS A 136 6.01 8.22 -1.67
CA LYS A 136 6.80 7.06 -1.27
C LYS A 136 6.22 5.72 -1.74
N ARG A 137 4.99 5.69 -2.27
CA ARG A 137 4.37 4.48 -2.82
C ARG A 137 5.14 3.89 -3.99
N TRP A 138 5.97 4.69 -4.65
CA TRP A 138 6.70 4.34 -5.86
C TRP A 138 8.22 4.33 -5.66
N LEU A 139 8.68 4.51 -4.42
CA LEU A 139 10.10 4.38 -4.10
C LEU A 139 10.50 2.91 -4.28
N GLY A 140 11.14 2.61 -5.41
CA GLY A 140 11.52 1.24 -5.79
C GLY A 140 10.72 0.65 -6.96
N SER A 141 9.97 1.47 -7.72
CA SER A 141 9.16 1.01 -8.85
C SER A 141 9.96 0.18 -9.86
N GLY A 142 9.62 -1.12 -9.96
CA GLY A 142 10.24 -2.17 -10.78
C GLY A 142 9.98 -3.55 -10.15
N GLU A 143 10.52 -4.65 -10.72
CA GLU A 143 10.47 -6.02 -10.15
C GLU A 143 11.02 -6.15 -8.69
N ILE A 144 11.52 -5.03 -8.15
CA ILE A 144 12.20 -4.84 -6.87
C ILE A 144 11.21 -4.33 -5.81
N GLU A 145 10.00 -3.93 -6.17
CA GLU A 145 9.02 -3.46 -5.19
C GLU A 145 8.61 -4.64 -4.28
N GLU A 146 9.04 -4.55 -3.02
CA GLU A 146 9.02 -5.64 -2.02
C GLU A 146 10.12 -6.71 -2.19
N ASP A 147 11.17 -6.55 -3.00
CA ASP A 147 12.23 -7.57 -3.24
C ASP A 147 11.67 -8.95 -3.66
N GLY A 148 10.58 -8.94 -4.44
CA GLY A 148 9.83 -10.14 -4.84
C GLY A 148 9.05 -10.79 -3.70
N LEU A 149 8.92 -10.13 -2.55
CA LEU A 149 8.00 -10.54 -1.49
C LEU A 149 6.55 -10.27 -1.92
N LYS A 150 5.61 -10.87 -1.18
CA LYS A 150 4.19 -10.64 -1.32
C LYS A 150 3.60 -10.30 0.04
N TRP A 151 2.60 -9.42 0.05
CA TRP A 151 1.77 -9.21 1.24
C TRP A 151 1.06 -10.50 1.63
N VAL A 152 1.24 -10.89 2.88
CA VAL A 152 0.60 -12.07 3.46
C VAL A 152 -0.27 -11.70 4.66
N GLY A 153 -1.37 -12.43 4.81
CA GLY A 153 -2.35 -12.24 5.88
C GLY A 153 -3.19 -10.96 5.76
N GLY A 154 -3.79 -10.57 6.88
CA GLY A 154 -4.59 -9.35 6.96
C GLY A 154 -3.75 -8.09 6.80
N MET A 155 -4.32 -7.07 6.17
CA MET A 155 -3.77 -5.71 6.14
C MET A 155 -4.68 -4.82 6.99
N MET A 156 -4.08 -4.00 7.84
CA MET A 156 -4.79 -2.99 8.64
C MET A 156 -4.63 -1.63 7.98
N ILE A 157 -5.74 -0.91 7.79
CA ILE A 157 -5.77 0.42 7.18
C ILE A 157 -6.20 1.42 8.24
N LEU A 158 -5.48 2.54 8.33
CA LEU A 158 -5.73 3.57 9.34
C LEU A 158 -5.68 4.97 8.73
N ALA A 159 -6.60 5.84 9.17
CA ALA A 159 -6.51 7.26 8.95
C ALA A 159 -5.82 7.92 10.14
N GLN A 160 -4.65 8.52 9.91
CA GLN A 160 -3.87 9.22 10.92
C GLN A 160 -3.98 10.74 10.72
N VAL A 161 -4.28 11.47 11.78
CA VAL A 161 -4.42 12.94 11.73
C VAL A 161 -3.04 13.57 11.55
N ILE A 162 -2.94 14.54 10.64
CA ILE A 162 -1.71 15.30 10.38
C ILE A 162 -1.69 16.51 11.30
N GLY A 163 -0.57 16.66 12.01
CA GLY A 163 -0.30 17.83 12.85
C GLY A 163 1.02 18.50 12.45
N PRO A 164 1.36 19.66 13.03
CA PRO A 164 2.59 20.39 12.68
C PRO A 164 3.87 19.57 12.81
N ARG A 165 3.88 18.61 13.76
CA ARG A 165 5.03 17.75 14.07
C ARG A 165 4.97 16.37 13.41
N THR A 166 3.88 15.99 12.73
CA THR A 166 3.79 14.64 12.14
C THR A 166 4.71 14.46 10.95
N ARG A 167 5.14 15.57 10.33
CA ARG A 167 6.11 15.65 9.23
C ARG A 167 7.57 15.71 9.67
N GLU A 168 7.84 15.80 10.97
CA GLU A 168 9.22 15.79 11.49
C GLU A 168 9.83 14.42 11.23
N VAL A 169 10.78 14.35 10.30
CA VAL A 169 11.57 13.13 10.07
C VAL A 169 12.47 12.98 11.28
N SER A 170 12.37 11.87 12.00
CA SER A 170 13.26 11.58 13.11
C SER A 170 14.71 11.64 12.63
N GLU A 171 15.57 12.40 13.32
CA GLU A 171 16.97 12.58 12.96
C GLU A 171 17.76 11.26 12.95
N ASP A 172 17.24 10.22 13.63
CA ASP A 172 17.75 8.84 13.64
C ASP A 172 17.42 8.05 12.36
N ARG A 173 17.63 8.64 11.18
CA ARG A 173 17.47 7.97 9.87
C ARG A 173 18.53 6.88 9.60
N PHE A 174 19.35 6.54 10.60
CA PHE A 174 20.40 5.52 10.50
C PHE A 174 19.86 4.08 10.54
N ILE A 175 18.58 3.88 10.84
CA ILE A 175 17.94 2.56 10.80
C ILE A 175 17.06 2.47 9.53
N PRO A 176 17.27 1.46 8.66
CA PRO A 176 16.59 1.35 7.36
C PRO A 176 15.11 0.89 7.47
N LEU A 177 14.46 1.13 8.60
CA LEU A 177 13.03 0.87 8.81
C LEU A 177 12.22 2.06 8.29
N GLN A 178 12.34 2.31 6.98
CA GLN A 178 11.94 3.54 6.26
C GLN A 178 10.49 4.00 6.44
N ASP A 179 9.65 3.16 7.05
CA ASP A 179 8.21 3.37 7.19
C ASP A 179 7.69 3.25 8.63
N LEU A 180 8.49 2.80 9.60
CA LEU A 180 8.06 2.71 11.01
C LEU A 180 7.92 4.10 11.64
N ASP A 181 8.62 5.08 11.09
CA ASP A 181 8.47 6.51 11.40
C ASP A 181 7.02 6.98 11.19
N LEU A 182 6.26 6.41 10.25
CA LEU A 182 4.87 6.80 10.03
C LEU A 182 3.97 6.57 11.27
N VAL A 183 4.34 5.63 12.13
CA VAL A 183 3.55 5.26 13.31
C VAL A 183 4.24 5.64 14.61
N GLN A 184 5.57 5.71 14.59
CA GLN A 184 6.40 6.06 15.75
C GLN A 184 6.90 7.50 15.64
N GLY A 185 6.55 8.33 16.62
CA GLY A 185 7.02 9.71 16.70
C GLY A 185 6.05 10.65 17.40
N PRO A 186 6.48 11.88 17.71
CA PRO A 186 5.65 12.86 18.38
C PRO A 186 4.40 13.17 17.57
N ASN A 187 3.24 13.25 18.23
CA ASN A 187 1.93 13.53 17.62
C ASN A 187 1.48 12.52 16.53
N ARG A 188 2.09 11.34 16.43
CA ARG A 188 1.69 10.27 15.49
C ARG A 188 0.68 9.27 16.07
N HIS A 189 0.10 9.57 17.23
CA HIS A 189 -0.85 8.70 17.92
C HIS A 189 -2.31 9.15 17.78
N GLN A 190 -2.60 10.07 16.87
CA GLN A 190 -3.94 10.57 16.60
C GLN A 190 -4.50 9.90 15.35
N PHE A 191 -5.61 9.20 15.50
CA PHE A 191 -6.27 8.47 14.43
C PHE A 191 -7.73 8.90 14.34
N ALA A 192 -8.26 8.89 13.13
CA ALA A 192 -9.66 9.15 12.84
C ALA A 192 -10.39 7.84 12.52
N SER A 193 -11.71 7.86 12.63
CA SER A 193 -12.55 6.78 12.11
C SER A 193 -12.30 6.61 10.61
N PHE A 194 -12.20 5.36 10.17
CA PHE A 194 -12.04 5.00 8.77
C PHE A 194 -13.06 3.93 8.44
N VAL A 195 -13.99 4.23 7.54
CA VAL A 195 -15.09 3.35 7.14
C VAL A 195 -14.99 2.98 5.66
N TRP A 196 -15.87 2.09 5.21
CA TRP A 196 -15.88 1.65 3.81
C TRP A 196 -16.07 2.79 2.81
N SER A 197 -16.89 3.80 3.12
CA SER A 197 -17.04 4.97 2.23
C SER A 197 -15.72 5.71 2.02
N ASP A 198 -14.89 5.79 3.06
CA ASP A 198 -13.56 6.41 2.96
C ASP A 198 -12.63 5.55 2.11
N LEU A 199 -12.72 4.22 2.24
CA LEU A 199 -11.96 3.29 1.40
C LEU A 199 -12.34 3.42 -0.08
N TRP A 200 -13.62 3.53 -0.42
CA TRP A 200 -14.06 3.69 -1.81
C TRP A 200 -13.71 5.06 -2.38
N ALA A 201 -13.65 6.08 -1.53
CA ALA A 201 -13.21 7.41 -1.95
C ALA A 201 -11.74 7.42 -2.38
N ILE A 202 -10.86 6.69 -1.67
CA ILE A 202 -9.43 6.63 -2.00
C ILE A 202 -9.07 5.51 -2.98
N ALA A 203 -9.76 4.36 -2.91
CA ALA A 203 -9.46 3.18 -3.71
C ALA A 203 -10.73 2.59 -4.35
N PRO A 204 -11.39 3.33 -5.25
CA PRO A 204 -12.66 2.90 -5.88
C PRO A 204 -12.50 1.59 -6.67
N TRP A 205 -11.32 1.32 -7.23
CA TRP A 205 -11.01 0.08 -7.95
C TRP A 205 -11.04 -1.19 -7.08
N LEU A 206 -11.10 -1.06 -5.76
CA LEU A 206 -11.28 -2.17 -4.85
C LEU A 206 -12.74 -2.54 -4.61
N GLU A 207 -13.69 -1.66 -4.95
CA GLU A 207 -15.11 -1.87 -4.63
C GLU A 207 -15.67 -3.13 -5.26
N GLU A 208 -15.30 -3.40 -6.51
CA GLU A 208 -15.69 -4.59 -7.27
C GLU A 208 -14.89 -5.85 -6.85
N ARG A 209 -13.70 -5.67 -6.26
CA ARG A 209 -12.79 -6.77 -5.89
C ARG A 209 -13.07 -7.31 -4.49
N ILE A 210 -13.47 -6.45 -3.55
CA ILE A 210 -13.75 -6.84 -2.17
C ILE A 210 -15.17 -7.41 -2.09
N THR A 211 -15.25 -8.75 -2.24
CA THR A 211 -16.53 -9.50 -2.21
C THR A 211 -17.09 -9.72 -0.81
N ARG A 212 -16.24 -9.64 0.22
CA ARG A 212 -16.64 -9.81 1.63
C ARG A 212 -16.24 -8.59 2.44
N LYS A 213 -17.24 -7.93 3.01
CA LYS A 213 -17.10 -6.79 3.91
C LYS A 213 -17.52 -7.25 5.29
N ILE A 214 -16.65 -7.09 6.27
CA ILE A 214 -16.95 -7.40 7.67
C ILE A 214 -16.84 -6.08 8.41
N ASP A 215 -17.97 -5.59 8.90
CA ASP A 215 -18.00 -4.46 9.82
C ASP A 215 -17.67 -4.98 11.22
N GLY A 216 -16.51 -4.62 11.74
CA GLY A 216 -16.21 -4.84 13.15
C GLY A 216 -17.08 -3.95 14.06
N PRO A 217 -17.12 -4.20 15.37
CA PRO A 217 -17.64 -3.23 16.34
C PRO A 217 -16.73 -2.00 16.36
N GLY A 218 -16.91 -1.10 15.40
CA GLY A 218 -16.18 0.16 15.29
C GLY A 218 -16.53 1.09 16.44
N LEU A 219 -15.53 1.80 16.94
CA LEU A 219 -15.69 2.96 17.81
C LEU A 219 -16.47 4.05 17.06
N GLY A 220 -17.79 4.12 17.30
CA GLY A 220 -18.61 5.32 17.13
C GLY A 220 -19.35 5.47 15.80
N ASN A 221 -20.68 5.55 15.90
CA ASN A 221 -21.48 6.53 15.15
C ASN A 221 -21.48 7.85 15.92
#